data_AF-A0A8J8E3D0-F1
#
_entry.id   AF-A0A8J8E3D0-F1
#
_cell.length_a   1.000
_cell.length_b   1.000
_cell.length_c   1.000
_cell.angle_alpha   90.00
_cell.angle_beta   90.00
_cell.angle_gamma   90.00
#
_symmetry.space_group_name_H-M   'P 1'
#
loop_
_entity.id
_entity.type
_entity.pdbx_description
1 polymer ?
#
loop_
_entity_poly.entity_id
_entity_poly.type
_entity_poly.pdbx_seq_one_letter_code
_entity_poly.pdbx_strand_id
1 'polypeptide(L)'
;MKRVAGILSVILVLAAFVSPVAAASISGDSSAYVHPYPSGIVQGDLVFGHSEGVTDWVIPGFWTHVGIIGWYDSGIGDWIVIEATTSNGVTFTPLSKFLSRYDTVAIGRVITADATIRYYAAYFAYLQYGKPYNWNYLSKPDIYSDSYYCSQLVWAAYMWASGYSINIDENDGAWSWTYGYAVAPQEVYDDPEVSIIYYHSV
;
A
#
# COMPACT_ATOMS: atom_id res chain seq x y z
N MET A 1 34.67 -42.58 -51.16
CA MET A 1 35.54 -41.82 -50.25
C MET A 1 34.68 -40.81 -49.52
N LYS A 2 34.70 -40.89 -48.18
CA LYS A 2 33.82 -40.18 -47.26
C LYS A 2 34.18 -38.68 -47.23
N ARG A 3 33.21 -37.79 -47.44
CA ARG A 3 33.28 -36.40 -46.95
C ARG A 3 32.16 -36.25 -45.93
N VAL A 4 32.56 -36.35 -44.66
CA VAL A 4 31.72 -36.24 -43.47
C VAL A 4 31.87 -34.83 -42.93
N ALA A 5 30.72 -34.25 -42.59
CA ALA A 5 30.45 -33.25 -41.55
C ALA A 5 31.15 -31.88 -41.60
N GLY A 6 30.29 -30.86 -41.54
CA GLY A 6 30.62 -29.50 -41.14
C GLY A 6 29.36 -28.65 -41.00
N ILE A 7 28.28 -29.20 -40.43
CA ILE A 7 27.12 -28.39 -40.01
C ILE A 7 27.57 -27.67 -38.74
N LEU A 8 27.76 -26.35 -38.86
CA LEU A 8 27.99 -25.46 -37.74
C LEU A 8 26.71 -25.41 -36.89
N SER A 9 26.70 -26.21 -35.82
CA SER A 9 25.74 -26.12 -34.73
C SER A 9 25.95 -24.78 -34.02
N VAL A 10 25.05 -23.83 -34.26
CA VAL A 10 24.92 -22.61 -33.46
C VAL A 10 24.27 -23.01 -32.14
N ILE A 11 25.08 -23.08 -31.08
CA ILE A 11 24.65 -23.34 -29.70
C ILE A 11 24.84 -22.06 -28.88
N LEU A 12 23.74 -21.62 -28.25
CA LEU A 12 23.59 -20.65 -27.14
C LEU A 12 24.06 -19.20 -27.42
N VAL A 13 23.34 -18.16 -27.00
CA VAL A 13 22.90 -17.90 -25.62
C VAL A 13 21.54 -17.19 -25.63
N LEU A 14 20.52 -17.84 -25.07
CA LEU A 14 19.32 -17.16 -24.57
C LEU A 14 19.68 -16.60 -23.20
N ALA A 15 20.02 -15.31 -23.14
CA ALA A 15 20.15 -14.61 -21.86
C ALA A 15 18.73 -14.34 -21.34
N ALA A 16 18.21 -15.26 -20.54
CA ALA A 16 17.09 -14.95 -19.66
C ALA A 16 17.57 -13.89 -18.67
N PHE A 17 17.04 -12.68 -18.78
CA PHE A 17 17.13 -11.67 -17.73
C PHE A 17 16.26 -12.13 -16.54
N VAL A 18 16.78 -13.08 -15.76
CA VAL A 18 16.35 -13.26 -14.37
C VAL A 18 17.12 -12.23 -13.55
N SER A 19 16.56 -11.03 -13.44
CA SER A 19 16.94 -10.13 -12.36
C SER A 19 16.68 -10.86 -11.04
N PRO A 20 17.67 -11.07 -10.17
CA PRO A 20 17.38 -11.49 -8.82
C PRO A 20 16.52 -10.40 -8.21
N VAL A 21 15.24 -10.71 -7.91
CA VAL A 21 14.48 -9.94 -6.95
C VAL A 21 15.31 -10.01 -5.67
N ALA A 22 15.97 -8.90 -5.34
CA ALA A 22 16.63 -8.76 -4.07
C ALA A 22 15.56 -9.02 -3.02
N ALA A 23 15.72 -10.10 -2.26
CA ALA A 23 15.08 -10.23 -0.97
C ALA A 23 15.55 -9.01 -0.17
N ALA A 24 14.71 -7.97 -0.13
CA ALA A 24 14.94 -6.83 0.73
C ALA A 24 15.05 -7.36 2.15
N SER A 25 16.26 -7.25 2.69
CA SER A 25 16.60 -7.52 4.07
C SER A 25 15.57 -6.84 4.98
N ILE A 26 14.81 -7.65 5.71
CA ILE A 26 13.97 -7.19 6.82
C ILE A 26 14.95 -6.78 7.93
N SER A 27 15.33 -5.50 7.94
CA SER A 27 15.97 -4.88 9.08
C SER A 27 14.88 -4.42 10.04
N GLY A 28 14.78 -5.07 11.20
CA GLY A 28 13.91 -4.65 12.29
C GLY A 28 13.35 -5.82 13.08
N ASP A 29 14.22 -6.50 13.83
CA ASP A 29 13.82 -7.44 14.88
C ASP A 29 13.32 -6.63 16.08
N SER A 30 12.02 -6.33 16.07
CA SER A 30 11.21 -5.94 17.22
C SER A 30 10.09 -6.96 17.29
N SER A 31 9.75 -7.45 18.48
CA SER A 31 8.72 -8.48 18.69
C SER A 31 7.50 -8.25 17.79
N ALA A 32 7.22 -9.21 16.90
CA ALA A 32 6.06 -9.16 16.04
C ALA A 32 4.79 -9.05 16.90
N TYR A 33 4.04 -7.97 16.73
CA TYR A 33 2.74 -7.81 17.39
C TYR A 33 1.78 -8.87 16.85
N VAL A 34 0.93 -9.42 17.71
CA VAL A 34 0.01 -10.50 17.35
C VAL A 34 -1.42 -10.00 17.49
N HIS A 35 -2.10 -9.88 16.36
CA HIS A 35 -3.50 -9.49 16.29
C HIS A 35 -4.35 -10.68 15.82
N PRO A 36 -5.60 -10.82 16.31
CA PRO A 36 -6.58 -11.69 15.67
C PRO A 36 -6.65 -11.38 14.17
N TYR A 37 -6.70 -12.42 13.33
CA TYR A 37 -6.80 -12.17 11.90
C TYR A 37 -8.21 -11.64 11.55
N PRO A 38 -8.34 -10.51 10.85
CA PRO A 38 -9.64 -9.91 10.57
C PRO A 38 -10.48 -10.77 9.61
N SER A 39 -11.80 -10.76 9.81
CA SER A 39 -12.77 -11.43 8.94
C SER A 39 -13.61 -10.42 8.14
N GLY A 40 -14.22 -10.85 7.04
CA GLY A 40 -15.12 -10.00 6.26
C GLY A 40 -14.44 -8.91 5.44
N ILE A 41 -13.12 -9.00 5.27
CA ILE A 41 -12.29 -8.13 4.43
C ILE A 41 -12.69 -8.31 2.97
N VAL A 42 -12.72 -7.21 2.23
CA VAL A 42 -12.85 -7.21 0.78
C VAL A 42 -11.77 -6.35 0.13
N GLN A 43 -11.53 -6.60 -1.15
CA GLN A 43 -10.69 -5.73 -1.98
C GLN A 43 -11.16 -4.28 -1.88
N GLY A 44 -10.20 -3.37 -1.76
CA GLY A 44 -10.40 -1.93 -1.59
C GLY A 44 -10.54 -1.48 -0.13
N ASP A 45 -10.75 -2.38 0.83
CA ASP A 45 -10.68 -1.99 2.25
C ASP A 45 -9.31 -1.34 2.57
N LEU A 46 -9.29 -0.44 3.54
CA LEU A 46 -8.11 0.27 4.00
C LEU A 46 -7.58 -0.42 5.27
N VAL A 47 -6.27 -0.60 5.38
CA VAL A 47 -5.64 -1.14 6.59
C VAL A 47 -4.73 -0.08 7.20
N PHE A 48 -4.94 0.20 8.48
CA PHE A 48 -4.24 1.22 9.24
C PHE A 48 -3.32 0.57 10.26
N GLY A 49 -2.17 1.20 10.48
CA GLY A 49 -1.19 0.78 11.47
C GLY A 49 -0.69 1.96 12.31
N HIS A 50 -0.50 1.71 13.60
CA HIS A 50 0.15 2.60 14.54
C HIS A 50 1.21 1.82 15.34
N SER A 51 2.36 2.46 15.56
CA SER A 51 3.34 2.01 16.55
C SER A 51 4.16 3.18 17.05
N GLU A 52 4.39 3.21 18.35
CA GLU A 52 5.22 4.23 18.97
C GLU A 52 6.64 4.25 18.36
N GLY A 53 7.11 5.43 17.95
CA GLY A 53 8.51 5.66 17.60
C GLY A 53 8.96 5.27 16.18
N VAL A 54 8.07 4.76 15.32
CA VAL A 54 8.46 4.42 13.92
C VAL A 54 8.31 5.61 12.95
N THR A 55 7.45 6.59 13.22
CA THR A 55 7.27 7.76 12.32
C THR A 55 6.62 8.99 12.97
N ASP A 56 6.39 9.00 14.30
CA ASP A 56 5.69 10.08 15.02
C ASP A 56 6.30 11.48 14.84
N TRP A 57 7.56 11.57 14.39
CA TRP A 57 8.24 12.84 14.16
C TRP A 57 7.90 13.50 12.81
N VAL A 58 7.24 12.80 11.87
CA VAL A 58 6.98 13.34 10.51
C VAL A 58 5.52 13.18 10.06
N ILE A 59 4.79 12.17 10.55
CA ILE A 59 3.37 11.95 10.20
C ILE A 59 2.51 12.31 11.43
N PRO A 60 1.80 13.44 11.43
CA PRO A 60 0.96 13.82 12.54
C PRO A 60 -0.29 12.92 12.62
N GLY A 61 -0.83 12.74 13.83
CA GLY A 61 -2.01 11.91 14.09
C GLY A 61 -1.67 10.62 14.85
N PHE A 62 -2.69 9.85 15.22
CA PHE A 62 -2.48 8.54 15.86
C PHE A 62 -2.06 7.51 14.82
N TRP A 63 -2.79 7.42 13.71
CA TRP A 63 -2.43 6.49 12.64
C TRP A 63 -1.18 6.94 11.89
N THR A 64 -0.15 6.10 11.90
CA THR A 64 1.15 6.43 11.30
C THR A 64 1.32 5.84 9.91
N HIS A 65 0.44 4.92 9.51
CA HIS A 65 0.49 4.28 8.21
C HIS A 65 -0.88 3.79 7.74
N VAL A 66 -1.06 3.77 6.41
CA VAL A 66 -2.26 3.21 5.77
C VAL A 66 -1.88 2.53 4.45
N GLY A 67 -2.56 1.42 4.13
CA GLY A 67 -2.50 0.74 2.85
C GLY A 67 -3.90 0.35 2.37
N ILE A 68 -3.99 -0.16 1.15
CA ILE A 68 -5.24 -0.65 0.55
C ILE A 68 -5.17 -2.16 0.30
N ILE A 69 -6.22 -2.89 0.65
CA ILE A 69 -6.36 -4.32 0.39
C ILE A 69 -6.50 -4.53 -1.11
N GLY A 70 -5.52 -5.23 -1.70
CA GLY A 70 -5.44 -5.54 -3.11
C GLY A 70 -6.24 -6.79 -3.50
N TRP A 71 -5.69 -7.96 -3.25
CA TRP A 71 -6.32 -9.24 -3.59
C TRP A 71 -6.01 -10.30 -2.53
N TYR A 72 -6.79 -11.38 -2.52
CA TYR A 72 -6.46 -12.56 -1.74
C TYR A 72 -5.57 -13.50 -2.55
N ASP A 73 -4.38 -13.80 -2.05
CA ASP A 73 -3.45 -14.72 -2.69
C ASP A 73 -3.62 -16.12 -2.07
N SER A 74 -4.22 -17.03 -2.85
CA SER A 74 -4.48 -18.41 -2.42
C SER A 74 -3.23 -19.26 -2.30
N GLY A 75 -2.10 -18.85 -2.91
CA GLY A 75 -0.82 -19.54 -2.80
C GLY A 75 -0.16 -19.35 -1.44
N ILE A 76 -0.37 -18.19 -0.81
CA ILE A 76 0.12 -17.89 0.55
C ILE A 76 -0.98 -18.00 1.62
N GLY A 77 -2.25 -17.96 1.22
CA GLY A 77 -3.40 -18.01 2.13
C GLY A 77 -3.57 -16.70 2.92
N ASP A 78 -3.33 -15.55 2.28
CA ASP A 78 -3.37 -14.24 2.93
C ASP A 78 -3.88 -13.16 1.95
N TRP A 79 -4.44 -12.08 2.50
CA TRP A 79 -4.70 -10.86 1.73
C TRP A 79 -3.38 -10.13 1.45
N ILE A 80 -3.30 -9.49 0.29
CA ILE A 80 -2.19 -8.62 -0.07
C ILE A 80 -2.59 -7.17 0.15
N VAL A 81 -1.76 -6.45 0.88
CA VAL A 81 -1.83 -5.00 1.06
C VAL A 81 -0.93 -4.34 0.01
N ILE A 82 -1.47 -3.33 -0.67
CA ILE A 82 -0.70 -2.42 -1.51
C ILE A 82 -0.45 -1.16 -0.68
N GLU A 83 0.82 -0.83 -0.46
CA GLU A 83 1.22 0.26 0.44
C GLU A 83 2.46 0.98 -0.11
N ALA A 84 2.61 2.26 0.23
CA ALA A 84 3.84 3.00 -0.03
C ALA A 84 4.70 3.07 1.24
N THR A 85 5.89 2.46 1.22
CA THR A 85 6.80 2.41 2.38
C THR A 85 8.06 3.23 2.13
N THR A 86 8.67 3.76 3.20
CA THR A 86 9.90 4.57 3.11
C THR A 86 11.08 3.81 2.50
N SER A 87 11.14 2.49 2.67
CA SER A 87 12.23 1.65 2.17
C SER A 87 12.02 1.16 0.73
N ASN A 88 10.78 0.85 0.33
CA ASN A 88 10.51 0.17 -0.95
C ASN A 88 9.62 0.97 -1.91
N GLY A 89 9.15 2.17 -1.52
CA GLY A 89 8.10 2.86 -2.27
C GLY A 89 6.81 2.03 -2.30
N VAL A 90 6.06 2.10 -3.39
CA VAL A 90 4.83 1.32 -3.60
C VAL A 90 5.17 -0.16 -3.78
N THR A 91 4.71 -0.98 -2.84
CA THR A 91 5.04 -2.40 -2.73
C THR A 91 3.84 -3.24 -2.29
N PHE A 92 4.04 -4.55 -2.21
CA PHE A 92 3.04 -5.54 -1.81
C PHE A 92 3.48 -6.25 -0.53
N THR A 93 2.59 -6.30 0.46
CA THR A 93 2.86 -6.91 1.76
C THR A 93 1.71 -7.83 2.14
N PRO A 94 1.97 -9.09 2.55
CA PRO A 94 0.93 -9.94 3.14
C PRO A 94 0.29 -9.25 4.35
N LEU A 95 -1.04 -9.31 4.47
CA LEU A 95 -1.77 -8.62 5.52
C LEU A 95 -1.30 -9.07 6.91
N SER A 96 -1.04 -10.36 7.11
CA SER A 96 -0.46 -10.86 8.37
C SER A 96 0.85 -10.15 8.74
N LYS A 97 1.72 -9.91 7.76
CA LYS A 97 2.98 -9.18 7.93
C LYS A 97 2.74 -7.68 8.12
N PHE A 98 1.73 -7.10 7.48
CA PHE A 98 1.35 -5.71 7.75
C PHE A 98 0.94 -5.55 9.21
N LEU A 99 0.01 -6.40 9.67
CA LEU A 99 -0.55 -6.35 11.02
C LEU A 99 0.52 -6.52 12.09
N SER A 100 1.53 -7.37 11.87
CA SER A 100 2.56 -7.62 12.87
C SER A 100 3.57 -6.50 13.09
N ARG A 101 3.55 -5.43 12.26
CA ARG A 101 4.45 -4.27 12.39
C ARG A 101 3.97 -3.22 13.39
N TYR A 102 2.73 -3.29 13.83
CA TYR A 102 2.04 -2.21 14.52
C TYR A 102 1.46 -2.70 15.84
N ASP A 103 1.53 -1.91 16.92
CA ASP A 103 0.89 -2.26 18.20
C ASP A 103 -0.64 -2.09 18.14
N THR A 104 -1.10 -1.26 17.20
CA THR A 104 -2.51 -0.96 17.01
C THR A 104 -2.83 -0.95 15.52
N VAL A 105 -3.92 -1.62 15.16
CA VAL A 105 -4.34 -1.81 13.77
C VAL A 105 -5.84 -1.61 13.63
N ALA A 106 -6.27 -1.16 12.45
CA ALA A 106 -7.67 -1.09 12.07
C ALA A 106 -7.87 -1.47 10.60
N ILE A 107 -9.09 -1.89 10.26
CA ILE A 107 -9.54 -1.97 8.86
C ILE A 107 -10.76 -1.06 8.69
N GLY A 108 -10.66 -0.15 7.73
CA GLY A 108 -11.75 0.72 7.30
C GLY A 108 -12.29 0.30 5.94
N ARG A 109 -13.60 0.45 5.73
CA ARG A 109 -14.26 0.27 4.45
C ARG A 109 -14.79 1.60 3.95
N VAL A 110 -14.45 1.98 2.72
CA VAL A 110 -15.09 3.13 2.06
C VAL A 110 -16.53 2.73 1.69
N ILE A 111 -17.50 3.25 2.45
CA ILE A 111 -18.91 2.83 2.40
C ILE A 111 -19.71 3.51 1.27
N THR A 112 -19.22 4.63 0.78
CA THR A 112 -19.74 5.35 -0.39
C THR A 112 -19.34 4.69 -1.71
N ALA A 113 -18.26 3.89 -1.70
CA ALA A 113 -17.81 3.12 -2.85
C ALA A 113 -18.65 1.84 -3.00
N ASP A 114 -19.00 1.48 -4.24
CA ASP A 114 -19.48 0.13 -4.55
C ASP A 114 -18.30 -0.85 -4.75
N ALA A 115 -18.61 -2.11 -5.07
CA ALA A 115 -17.58 -3.12 -5.30
C ALA A 115 -16.69 -2.81 -6.53
N THR A 116 -17.24 -2.12 -7.54
CA THR A 116 -16.51 -1.75 -8.75
C THR A 116 -15.52 -0.64 -8.47
N ILE A 117 -15.93 0.41 -7.73
CA ILE A 117 -15.03 1.49 -7.33
C ILE A 117 -13.91 0.95 -6.44
N ARG A 118 -14.23 0.11 -5.44
CA ARG A 118 -13.21 -0.53 -4.58
C ARG A 118 -12.21 -1.36 -5.37
N TYR A 119 -12.70 -2.13 -6.35
CA TYR A 119 -11.84 -2.89 -7.25
C TYR A 119 -10.88 -1.96 -8.02
N TYR A 120 -11.40 -0.89 -8.61
CA TYR A 120 -10.60 0.06 -9.39
C TYR A 120 -9.64 0.89 -8.53
N ALA A 121 -9.97 1.17 -7.27
CA ALA A 121 -9.06 1.83 -6.34
C ALA A 121 -7.85 0.92 -6.05
N ALA A 122 -8.10 -0.34 -5.69
CA ALA A 122 -7.04 -1.32 -5.52
C ALA A 122 -6.22 -1.54 -6.82
N TYR A 123 -6.87 -1.54 -7.98
CA TYR A 123 -6.21 -1.63 -9.28
C TYR A 123 -5.32 -0.42 -9.58
N PHE A 124 -5.79 0.80 -9.28
CA PHE A 124 -4.99 2.00 -9.42
C PHE A 124 -3.72 1.90 -8.57
N ALA A 125 -3.85 1.52 -7.30
CA ALA A 125 -2.72 1.35 -6.41
C ALA A 125 -1.74 0.29 -6.93
N TYR A 126 -2.25 -0.82 -7.47
CA TYR A 126 -1.45 -1.86 -8.11
C TYR A 126 -0.63 -1.31 -9.28
N LEU A 127 -1.23 -0.46 -10.13
CA LEU A 127 -0.52 0.17 -11.26
C LEU A 127 0.61 1.12 -10.80
N GLN A 128 0.62 1.55 -9.54
CA GLN A 128 1.69 2.39 -8.99
C GLN A 128 2.88 1.57 -8.47
N TYR A 129 2.82 0.24 -8.51
CA TYR A 129 3.89 -0.63 -8.02
C TYR A 129 5.27 -0.24 -8.56
N GLY A 130 6.24 -0.14 -7.65
CA GLY A 130 7.63 0.23 -7.95
C GLY A 130 7.90 1.73 -7.98
N LYS A 131 6.88 2.59 -7.87
CA LYS A 131 7.11 4.04 -7.69
C LYS A 131 7.75 4.33 -6.33
N PRO A 132 8.70 5.27 -6.24
CA PRO A 132 9.39 5.61 -4.99
C PRO A 132 8.47 6.25 -3.95
N TYR A 133 8.95 6.28 -2.70
CA TYR A 133 8.27 6.98 -1.61
C TYR A 133 8.36 8.50 -1.79
N ASN A 134 7.24 9.20 -1.57
CA ASN A 134 7.21 10.66 -1.61
C ASN A 134 7.58 11.25 -0.25
N TRP A 135 8.72 11.94 -0.18
CA TRP A 135 9.19 12.63 1.04
C TRP A 135 8.62 14.05 1.19
N ASN A 136 7.92 14.57 0.19
CA ASN A 136 7.29 15.88 0.24
C ASN A 136 5.86 15.78 0.81
N TYR A 137 5.77 15.56 2.12
CA TYR A 137 4.49 15.37 2.82
C TYR A 137 3.68 16.67 2.95
N LEU A 138 4.32 17.81 3.19
CA LEU A 138 3.62 19.08 3.50
C LEU A 138 2.95 19.76 2.30
N SER A 139 3.23 19.29 1.09
CA SER A 139 2.71 19.87 -0.15
C SER A 139 1.40 19.19 -0.56
N LYS A 140 0.56 19.94 -1.27
CA LYS A 140 -0.69 19.41 -1.83
C LYS A 140 -0.39 18.15 -2.67
N PRO A 141 -1.02 17.01 -2.37
CA PRO A 141 -0.78 15.78 -3.10
C PRO A 141 -1.30 15.85 -4.54
N ASP A 142 -0.69 15.05 -5.40
CA ASP A 142 -1.15 14.81 -6.76
C ASP A 142 -1.64 13.37 -6.91
N ILE A 143 -2.75 13.21 -7.62
CA ILE A 143 -3.34 11.91 -7.95
C ILE A 143 -2.41 11.14 -8.89
N TYR A 144 -1.73 11.82 -9.83
CA TYR A 144 -0.85 11.16 -10.81
C TYR A 144 0.63 11.41 -10.51
N SER A 145 1.03 11.23 -9.26
CA SER A 145 2.39 11.53 -8.84
C SER A 145 3.42 10.47 -9.29
N ASP A 146 4.66 10.91 -9.51
CA ASP A 146 5.80 10.02 -9.76
C ASP A 146 6.29 9.29 -8.50
N SER A 147 5.80 9.68 -7.33
CA SER A 147 6.11 9.09 -6.02
C SER A 147 4.90 9.19 -5.09
N TYR A 148 4.70 8.25 -4.17
CA TYR A 148 3.59 8.30 -3.21
C TYR A 148 4.07 8.13 -1.78
N TYR A 149 3.48 8.88 -0.85
CA TYR A 149 3.44 8.48 0.56
C TYR A 149 2.19 7.63 0.82
N CYS A 150 2.10 7.00 1.98
CA CYS A 150 1.12 5.96 2.28
C CYS A 150 -0.34 6.41 2.08
N SER A 151 -0.74 7.50 2.74
CA SER A 151 -2.08 8.08 2.63
C SER A 151 -2.36 8.73 1.28
N GLN A 152 -1.36 9.34 0.62
CA GLN A 152 -1.51 9.84 -0.76
C GLN A 152 -1.91 8.73 -1.72
N LEU A 153 -1.30 7.55 -1.61
CA LEU A 153 -1.57 6.43 -2.50
C LEU A 153 -3.04 6.00 -2.42
N VAL A 154 -3.56 5.81 -1.20
CA VAL A 154 -4.95 5.35 -1.00
C VAL A 154 -5.96 6.43 -1.36
N TRP A 155 -5.68 7.69 -1.02
CA TRP A 155 -6.48 8.84 -1.43
C TRP A 155 -6.55 8.96 -2.96
N ALA A 156 -5.40 8.95 -3.63
CA ALA A 156 -5.32 9.03 -5.08
C ALA A 156 -6.06 7.87 -5.76
N ALA A 157 -6.00 6.68 -5.17
CA ALA A 157 -6.71 5.50 -5.65
C ALA A 157 -8.23 5.70 -5.67
N TYR A 158 -8.80 6.21 -4.58
CA TYR A 158 -10.24 6.45 -4.50
C TYR A 158 -10.70 7.66 -5.31
N MET A 159 -9.91 8.73 -5.33
CA MET A 159 -10.15 9.87 -6.23
C MET A 159 -10.16 9.42 -7.69
N TRP A 160 -9.19 8.62 -8.13
CA TRP A 160 -9.14 8.12 -9.50
C TRP A 160 -10.31 7.18 -9.83
N ALA A 161 -10.55 6.18 -8.98
CA ALA A 161 -11.53 5.13 -9.23
C ALA A 161 -12.97 5.64 -9.23
N SER A 162 -13.26 6.68 -8.44
CA SER A 162 -14.58 7.29 -8.33
C SER A 162 -14.82 8.41 -9.35
N GLY A 163 -13.84 8.73 -10.21
CA GLY A 163 -13.93 9.89 -11.09
C GLY A 163 -14.01 11.21 -10.30
N TYR A 164 -13.20 11.34 -9.25
CA TYR A 164 -13.06 12.50 -8.36
C TYR A 164 -14.28 12.79 -7.48
N SER A 165 -15.09 11.76 -7.14
CA SER A 165 -16.32 11.93 -6.35
C SER A 165 -16.25 11.40 -4.92
N ILE A 166 -15.29 10.53 -4.60
CA ILE A 166 -15.02 10.00 -3.26
C ILE A 166 -13.69 10.58 -2.82
N ASN A 167 -13.75 11.55 -1.90
CA ASN A 167 -12.57 12.18 -1.32
C ASN A 167 -12.43 11.72 0.13
N ILE A 168 -11.54 10.76 0.38
CA ILE A 168 -11.22 10.23 1.72
C ILE A 168 -10.15 11.08 2.41
N ASP A 169 -10.41 12.37 2.49
CA ASP A 169 -9.58 13.39 3.13
C ASP A 169 -10.52 14.34 3.87
N GLU A 170 -10.64 14.14 5.18
CA GLU A 170 -11.55 14.88 6.06
C GLU A 170 -11.40 16.40 5.96
N ASN A 171 -10.22 16.91 5.59
CA ASN A 171 -9.96 18.34 5.45
C ASN A 171 -10.01 18.84 3.99
N ASP A 172 -10.44 18.00 3.05
CA ASP A 172 -10.65 18.31 1.61
C ASP A 172 -9.45 19.04 0.96
N GLY A 173 -8.23 18.66 1.32
CA GLY A 173 -6.99 19.25 0.85
C GLY A 173 -6.79 20.72 1.24
N ALA A 174 -7.55 21.22 2.23
CA ALA A 174 -7.36 22.52 2.83
C ALA A 174 -6.13 22.53 3.76
N TRP A 175 -5.68 23.72 4.15
CA TRP A 175 -4.58 23.83 5.11
C TRP A 175 -5.03 23.44 6.51
N SER A 176 -4.35 22.45 7.10
CA SER A 176 -4.38 22.14 8.53
C SER A 176 -3.07 22.58 9.19
N TRP A 177 -3.16 23.18 10.38
CA TRP A 177 -1.95 23.45 11.19
C TRP A 177 -1.27 22.17 11.67
N THR A 178 -2.00 21.06 11.69
CA THR A 178 -1.51 19.74 12.07
C THR A 178 -0.88 19.04 10.87
N TYR A 179 -1.54 19.05 9.70
CA TYR A 179 -1.19 18.19 8.55
C TYR A 179 -0.62 18.96 7.33
N GLY A 180 -0.63 20.29 7.35
CA GLY A 180 -0.29 21.10 6.18
C GLY A 180 -1.36 20.97 5.09
N TYR A 181 -0.94 20.79 3.83
CA TYR A 181 -1.83 20.42 2.72
C TYR A 181 -1.80 18.91 2.40
N ALA A 182 -1.19 18.11 3.29
CA ALA A 182 -1.11 16.66 3.11
C ALA A 182 -2.49 16.02 3.25
N VAL A 183 -2.60 14.76 2.80
CA VAL A 183 -3.66 13.87 3.26
C VAL A 183 -3.03 12.97 4.32
N ALA A 184 -3.40 13.11 5.59
CA ALA A 184 -2.84 12.28 6.66
C ALA A 184 -3.55 10.92 6.78
N PRO A 185 -2.85 9.85 7.24
CA PRO A 185 -3.53 8.60 7.54
C PRO A 185 -4.65 8.77 8.57
N GLN A 186 -4.48 9.73 9.49
CA GLN A 186 -5.53 10.12 10.43
C GLN A 186 -6.75 10.74 9.73
N GLU A 187 -6.56 11.62 8.76
CA GLU A 187 -7.66 12.23 7.98
C GLU A 187 -8.41 11.16 7.19
N VAL A 188 -7.70 10.19 6.60
CA VAL A 188 -8.33 9.04 5.93
C VAL A 188 -9.12 8.17 6.90
N TYR A 189 -8.66 8.01 8.15
CA TYR A 189 -9.34 7.20 9.15
C TYR A 189 -10.60 7.88 9.70
N ASP A 190 -10.55 9.20 9.90
CA ASP A 190 -11.63 10.00 10.47
C ASP A 190 -12.70 10.39 9.44
N ASP A 191 -12.40 10.24 8.14
CA ASP A 191 -13.29 10.61 7.04
C ASP A 191 -14.66 9.89 7.12
N PRO A 192 -15.81 10.59 6.95
CA PRO A 192 -17.15 10.03 7.08
C PRO A 192 -17.48 8.99 6.01
N GLU A 193 -16.74 8.94 4.90
CA GLU A 193 -16.86 7.90 3.90
C GLU A 193 -16.22 6.58 4.35
N VAL A 194 -15.43 6.57 5.43
CA VAL A 194 -14.72 5.40 5.96
C VAL A 194 -15.41 4.86 7.22
N SER A 195 -15.86 3.61 7.15
CA SER A 195 -16.41 2.90 8.30
C SER A 195 -15.43 1.85 8.82
N ILE A 196 -15.08 1.94 10.10
CA ILE A 196 -14.17 0.97 10.74
C ILE A 196 -14.89 -0.35 11.02
N ILE A 197 -14.41 -1.43 10.40
CA ILE A 197 -14.98 -2.78 10.50
C ILE A 197 -14.13 -3.73 11.37
N TYR A 198 -12.92 -3.33 11.71
CA TYR A 198 -12.01 -4.07 12.57
C TYR A 198 -11.08 -3.11 13.31
N TYR A 199 -10.80 -3.41 14.59
CA TYR A 199 -9.85 -2.68 15.42
C TYR A 199 -9.24 -3.63 16.45
N HIS A 200 -7.92 -3.55 16.67
CA HIS A 200 -7.24 -4.26 17.74
C HIS A 200 -5.97 -3.53 18.17
N SER A 201 -5.68 -3.54 19.47
CA SER A 201 -4.47 -2.96 20.08
C SER A 201 -3.93 -3.96 21.12
N VAL A 202 -2.61 -4.04 21.29
CA VAL A 202 -1.92 -5.00 22.19
C VAL A 202 -1.09 -4.33 23.28
#